data_AF-A0A950IKK9-F1
#
_entry.id   AF-A0A950IKK9-F1
#
_cell.length_a   1.000
_cell.length_b   1.000
_cell.length_c   1.000
_cell.angle_alpha   90.00
_cell.angle_beta   90.00
_cell.angle_gamma   90.00
#
_symmetry.space_group_name_H-M   'P 1'
#
loop_
_entity.id
_entity.type
_entity.pdbx_description
1 polymer ?
#
loop_
_entity_poly.entity_id
_entity_poly.type
_entity_poly.pdbx_seq_one_letter_code
_entity_poly.pdbx_strand_id
1 'polypeptide(L)' 'FGLFINAPETQGSYATPQLLWLVAMGLIYWLARLWIKTSRGEMHDDPVIFAAKDRGSLLTVFGMIAVILGAHYWTLPFKM' A
#
# COMPACT_ATOMS: atom_id res chain seq x y z
N PHE A 1 -2.83 -8.16 7.55
CA PHE A 1 -3.58 -7.42 6.52
C PHE A 1 -4.90 -8.09 6.14
N GLY A 2 -4.93 -9.36 5.74
CA GLY A 2 -6.19 -10.05 5.40
C GLY A 2 -7.26 -10.05 6.50
N LEU A 3 -6.87 -10.26 7.77
CA LEU A 3 -7.78 -10.16 8.91
C LEU A 3 -8.34 -8.74 9.12
N PHE A 4 -7.55 -7.70 8.83
CA PHE A 4 -7.98 -6.30 8.93
C PHE A 4 -8.99 -5.95 7.84
N ILE A 5 -8.77 -6.43 6.61
CA ILE A 5 -9.70 -6.23 5.48
C ILE A 5 -11.05 -6.92 5.74
N ASN A 6 -11.03 -8.10 6.36
CA ASN A 6 -12.23 -8.87 6.67
C ASN A 6 -12.88 -8.49 8.01
N ALA A 7 -12.29 -7.56 8.78
CA ALA A 7 -12.88 -7.13 10.04
C ALA A 7 -14.20 -6.39 9.77
N PRO A 8 -15.26 -6.64 10.57
CA PRO A 8 -16.56 -6.01 10.37
C PRO A 8 -16.53 -4.48 10.46
N GLU A 9 -15.63 -3.92 11.27
CA GLU A 9 -15.39 -2.46 11.34
C GLU A 9 -14.89 -1.88 10.01
N THR A 10 -13.97 -2.59 9.34
CA THR A 10 -13.41 -2.20 8.04
C THR A 10 -14.42 -2.40 6.92
N GLN A 11 -15.20 -3.49 6.96
CA GLN A 11 -16.28 -3.76 6.02
C GLN A 11 -17.42 -2.73 6.13
N GLY A 12 -17.69 -2.22 7.33
CA GLY A 12 -18.68 -1.17 7.55
C GLY A 12 -18.20 0.25 7.23
N SER A 13 -16.88 0.51 7.34
CA SER A 13 -16.30 1.85 7.13
C SER A 13 -15.85 2.11 5.69
N TYR A 14 -15.51 1.05 4.93
CA TYR A 14 -15.06 1.18 3.54
C TYR A 14 -16.13 0.69 2.56
N ALA A 15 -16.40 1.49 1.55
CA ALA A 15 -17.33 1.17 0.48
C ALA A 15 -16.92 -0.05 -0.36
N THR A 16 -15.62 -0.29 -0.53
CA THR A 16 -15.09 -1.41 -1.32
C THR A 16 -13.80 -1.94 -0.70
N PRO A 17 -13.88 -2.76 0.37
CA PRO A 17 -12.72 -3.27 1.10
C PRO A 17 -11.81 -4.16 0.23
N GLN A 18 -12.27 -4.67 -0.90
CA GLN A 18 -11.47 -5.42 -1.87
C GLN A 18 -10.29 -4.62 -2.43
N LEU A 19 -10.42 -3.29 -2.58
CA LEU A 19 -9.30 -2.44 -3.03
C LEU A 19 -8.13 -2.42 -2.02
N LEU A 20 -8.39 -2.70 -0.74
CA LEU A 20 -7.34 -2.80 0.28
C LEU A 20 -6.39 -3.98 0.01
N TRP A 21 -6.80 -4.98 -0.79
CA TRP A 21 -5.89 -6.04 -1.23
C TRP A 21 -4.81 -5.52 -2.19
N LEU A 22 -5.13 -4.52 -3.03
CA LEU A 22 -4.11 -3.87 -3.87
C LEU A 22 -3.11 -3.09 -3.03
N VAL A 23 -3.57 -2.48 -1.93
CA VAL A 23 -2.69 -1.82 -0.94
C VAL A 23 -1.79 -2.85 -0.26
N ALA A 24 -2.33 -4.03 0.11
CA ALA A 24 -1.55 -5.11 0.68
C ALA A 24 -0.47 -5.63 -0.29
N MET A 25 -0.81 -5.83 -1.58
CA MET A 25 0.14 -6.20 -2.62
C MET A 25 1.21 -5.10 -2.83
N GLY A 26 0.80 -3.83 -2.84
CA GLY A 26 1.70 -2.69 -2.93
C GLY A 26 2.69 -2.62 -1.76
N LEU A 27 2.24 -2.88 -0.53
CA LEU A 27 3.09 -2.97 0.65
C LEU A 27 4.12 -4.09 0.54
N ILE A 28 3.71 -5.27 0.09
CA ILE A 28 4.62 -6.42 -0.09
C ILE A 28 5.69 -6.09 -1.13
N TYR A 29 5.29 -5.52 -2.27
CA TYR A 29 6.24 -5.07 -3.30
C TYR A 29 7.20 -4.02 -2.76
N TRP A 30 6.68 -3.01 -2.07
CA TRP A 30 7.48 -1.92 -1.52
C TRP A 30 8.48 -2.44 -0.48
N LEU A 31 8.05 -3.34 0.40
CA LEU A 31 8.90 -3.96 1.40
C LEU A 31 9.97 -4.86 0.77
N ALA A 32 9.61 -5.67 -0.23
CA ALA A 32 10.57 -6.51 -0.96
C ALA A 32 11.62 -5.66 -1.69
N ARG A 33 11.21 -4.54 -2.29
CA ARG A 33 12.12 -3.58 -2.95
C ARG A 33 13.06 -2.92 -1.94
N LEU A 34 12.56 -2.58 -0.76
CA LEU A 34 13.37 -2.03 0.33
C LEU A 34 14.40 -3.06 0.80
N TRP A 35 13.98 -4.31 1.02
CA TRP A 35 14.86 -5.42 1.39
C TRP A 35 15.98 -5.67 0.39
N ILE A 36 15.68 -5.70 -0.91
CA ILE A 36 16.69 -5.89 -1.96
C ILE A 36 17.71 -4.73 -1.95
N LYS A 37 17.27 -3.50 -1.74
CA LYS A 37 18.18 -2.33 -1.68
C LYS A 37 19.05 -2.33 -0.43
N THR A 38 18.49 -2.66 0.73
CA THR A 38 19.25 -2.84 1.97
C THR A 38 20.29 -3.96 1.82
N SER A 39 19.89 -5.10 1.24
CA SER A 39 20.77 -6.24 0.97
C SER A 39 21.92 -5.91 0.02
N ARG A 40 21.73 -5.01 -0.95
CA ARG A 40 22.78 -4.59 -1.90
C ARG A 40 23.79 -3.60 -1.30
N GLY A 41 23.65 -3.20 -0.03
CA GLY A 41 24.57 -2.27 0.63
C GLY A 41 24.49 -0.82 0.11
N GLU A 42 23.51 -0.52 -0.75
CA GLU A 42 23.29 0.83 -1.30
C GLU A 42 22.62 1.78 -0.29
N MET A 43 22.27 1.27 0.90
CA MET A 43 21.66 2.00 1.99
C MET A 43 22.73 2.35 3.03
N HIS A 44 23.41 3.48 2.83
CA HIS A 44 24.27 4.09 3.87
C HIS A 44 23.48 5.01 4.81
N ASP A 45 22.33 5.51 4.35
CA ASP A 45 21.40 6.34 5.13
C ASP A 45 20.15 5.55 5.52
N ASP A 46 19.43 6.04 6.54
CA ASP A 46 18.23 5.39 7.07
C ASP A 46 17.21 5.00 5.99
N PRO A 47 16.56 3.82 6.10
CA PRO A 47 15.64 3.30 5.08
C PRO A 47 14.46 4.24 4.79
N VAL A 48 14.05 5.01 5.79
CA VAL A 48 12.97 5.99 5.69
C VAL A 48 13.41 7.21 4.87
N ILE A 49 14.63 7.69 5.07
CA ILE A 49 15.20 8.81 4.31
C ILE A 49 15.42 8.38 2.85
N PHE A 50 15.90 7.15 2.64
CA PHE A 50 16.02 6.58 1.31
C PHE A 50 14.66 6.46 0.61
N ALA A 51 13.63 5.97 1.32
CA ALA A 51 12.28 5.86 0.79
C ALA A 51 11.66 7.22 0.43
N ALA A 52 11.98 8.28 1.20
CA ALA A 52 11.53 9.64 0.91
C ALA A 52 12.25 10.26 -0.31
N LYS A 53 13.46 9.78 -0.65
CA LYS A 53 14.28 10.29 -1.75
C LYS A 53 14.11 9.48 -3.05
N ASP A 54 13.74 8.21 -2.95
CA ASP A 54 13.58 7.31 -4.09
C ASP A 54 12.23 7.50 -4.80
N ARG A 55 12.29 7.96 -6.06
CA ARG A 55 11.11 8.21 -6.90
C ARG A 55 10.21 6.98 -7.08
N GLY A 56 10.75 5.77 -7.04
CA GLY A 56 9.97 4.53 -7.15
C GLY A 56 9.18 4.24 -5.87
N SER A 57 9.77 4.51 -4.71
CA SER A 57 9.06 4.44 -3.43
C SER A 57 7.95 5.49 -3.35
N LEU A 58 8.24 6.72 -3.76
CA LEU A 58 7.23 7.79 -3.84
C LEU A 58 6.06 7.41 -4.76
N LEU A 59 6.32 6.90 -5.96
CA LEU A 59 5.26 6.49 -6.89
C LEU A 59 4.37 5.38 -6.31
N THR A 60 4.98 4.44 -5.58
CA THR A 60 4.25 3.33 -4.94
C THR A 60 3.38 3.84 -3.79
N VAL A 61 3.92 4.74 -2.96
CA VAL A 61 3.16 5.36 -1.86
C VAL A 61 2.03 6.24 -2.38
N PHE A 62 2.29 7.07 -3.40
CA PHE A 62 1.23 7.86 -4.07
C PHE A 62 0.15 6.96 -4.69
N GLY A 63 0.55 5.85 -5.32
CA GLY A 63 -0.39 4.86 -5.85
C GLY A 63 -1.25 4.25 -4.75
N MET A 64 -0.66 3.89 -3.61
CA MET A 64 -1.40 3.36 -2.46
C MET A 64 -2.37 4.39 -1.88
N ILE A 65 -1.96 5.65 -1.75
CA ILE A 65 -2.83 6.74 -1.29
C ILE A 65 -4.00 6.94 -2.26
N ALA A 66 -3.75 6.93 -3.57
CA ALA A 66 -4.80 7.04 -4.59
C ALA A 66 -5.79 5.87 -4.51
N VAL A 67 -5.31 4.65 -4.28
CA VAL A 67 -6.17 3.46 -4.08
C VAL A 67 -7.00 3.58 -2.80
N ILE A 68 -6.42 4.07 -1.70
CA ILE A 68 -7.14 4.28 -0.43
C ILE A 68 -8.23 5.35 -0.60
N LEU A 69 -7.91 6.48 -1.25
CA LEU A 69 -8.88 7.52 -1.56
C LEU A 69 -9.97 7.00 -2.49
N GLY A 70 -9.61 6.22 -3.53
CA GLY A 70 -10.57 5.54 -4.38
C GLY A 70 -11.49 4.59 -3.60
N ALA A 71 -10.95 3.80 -2.68
CA ALA A 71 -11.75 2.90 -1.83
C ALA A 71 -12.67 3.63 -0.85
N HIS A 72 -12.32 4.86 -0.45
CA HIS A 72 -13.12 5.69 0.44
C HIS A 72 -14.22 6.46 -0.32
N TYR A 73 -13.88 7.08 -1.46
CA TYR A 73 -14.80 7.96 -2.20
C TYR A 73 -15.60 7.24 -3.28
N TRP A 74 -15.05 6.17 -3.86
CA TRP A 74 -15.68 5.41 -4.94
C TRP A 74 -16.26 4.10 -4.40
N THR A 75 -17.58 4.09 -4.21
CA THR A 75 -18.36 2.84 -4.16
C THR A 75 -18.35 2.22 -5.56
N LEU A 76 -17.44 1.28 -5.84
CA LEU A 76 -17.53 0.51 -7.08
C LEU A 76 -18.81 -0.36 -6.99
N PRO A 77 -19.67 -0.37 -8.02
CA PRO A 77 -20.89 -1.18 -8.03
C PRO A 77 -20.58 -2.67 -8.30
N PHE A 78 -19.49 -3.20 -7.75
CA PHE A 78 -19.18 -4.63 -7.81
C PHE A 78 -19.94 -5.35 -6.69
N LYS A 79 -21.28 -5.28 -6.76
CA LYS A 79 -22.18 -6.22 -6.12
C LYS A 79 -22.25 -7.43 -7.05
N MET A 80 -21.46 -8.47 -6.76
CA MET A 80 -21.77 -9.84 -7.20
C MET A 80 -22.62 -10.51 -6.14
#